data_AF-A0A7Y5PZF4-F1
#
_entry.id   AF-A0A7Y5PZF4-F1
#
_cell.length_a   1.000
_cell.length_b   1.000
_cell.length_c   1.000
_cell.angle_alpha   90.00
_cell.angle_beta   90.00
_cell.angle_gamma   90.00
#
_symmetry.space_group_name_H-M   'P 1'
#
loop_
_entity.id
_entity.type
_entity.pdbx_description
1 polymer ?
#
loop_
_entity_poly.entity_id
_entity_poly.type
_entity_poly.pdbx_seq_one_letter_code
_entity_poly.pdbx_strand_id
1 'polypeptide(L)' 'MKAPTARAAAQLSGGAVGSCDGTLTLDWNAFQAANPGSLGSPFTVGQKVYVQGWFRDPPACKATSLSDALEMTYVP' A
#
# COMPACT_ATOMS: atom_id res chain seq x y z
N MET A 1 -15.06 6.83 13.40
CA MET A 1 -14.11 7.84 12.90
C MET A 1 -13.25 7.16 11.84
N LYS A 2 -13.10 7.73 10.64
CA LYS A 2 -12.22 7.16 9.61
C LYS A 2 -10.79 7.59 9.92
N ALA A 3 -9.87 6.64 10.11
CA ALA A 3 -8.47 6.98 10.29
C ALA A 3 -7.93 7.71 9.05
N PRO A 4 -7.01 8.68 9.21
CA PRO A 4 -6.39 9.34 8.08
C PRO A 4 -5.69 8.31 7.19
N THR A 5 -5.79 8.49 5.87
CA THR A 5 -5.18 7.59 4.87
C THR A 5 -4.19 8.37 4.03
N ALA A 6 -2.94 7.91 3.97
CA ALA A 6 -1.93 8.40 3.04
C ALA A 6 -1.82 7.46 1.84
N ARG A 7 -1.47 7.99 0.66
CA ARG A 7 -1.23 7.19 -0.56
C ARG A 7 0.25 7.24 -0.90
N ALA A 8 0.81 6.07 -1.24
CA ALA A 8 2.10 6.01 -1.93
C ALA A 8 1.95 6.46 -3.39
N ALA A 9 3.08 6.63 -4.08
CA ALA A 9 3.09 6.87 -5.52
C ALA A 9 2.39 5.73 -6.27
N ALA A 10 1.77 6.05 -7.41
CA ALA A 10 1.17 5.04 -8.27
C ALA A 10 2.24 4.13 -8.87
N GLN A 11 1.92 2.85 -9.02
CA GLN A 11 2.81 1.82 -9.55
C GLN A 11 2.11 1.06 -10.69
N LEU A 12 2.89 0.54 -11.63
CA LEU A 12 2.43 -0.41 -12.62
C LEU A 12 2.61 -1.82 -12.06
N SER A 13 1.56 -2.64 -12.08
CA SER A 13 1.62 -4.01 -11.58
C SER A 13 2.31 -4.98 -12.56
N GLY A 14 2.43 -4.60 -13.84
CA GLY A 14 3.11 -5.39 -14.87
C GLY A 14 2.38 -6.66 -15.33
N GLY A 15 1.17 -6.92 -14.82
CA GLY A 15 0.42 -8.14 -15.15
C GLY A 15 -0.18 -8.15 -16.56
N ALA A 16 -0.37 -9.35 -17.09
CA ALA A 16 -1.04 -9.58 -18.38
C ALA A 16 -2.56 -9.80 -18.20
N VAL A 17 -3.33 -9.39 -19.21
CA VAL A 17 -4.79 -9.54 -19.21
C VAL A 17 -5.18 -11.01 -18.98
N GLY A 18 -6.01 -11.26 -17.97
CA GLY A 18 -6.50 -12.59 -17.62
C GLY A 18 -5.49 -13.53 -16.96
N SER A 19 -4.26 -13.08 -16.69
CA SER A 19 -3.19 -13.93 -16.13
C SER A 19 -3.03 -13.84 -14.61
N CYS A 20 -3.62 -12.82 -13.98
CA CYS A 20 -3.57 -12.59 -12.52
C CYS A 20 -2.13 -12.63 -11.93
N ASP A 21 -1.14 -12.19 -12.70
CA ASP A 21 0.30 -12.28 -12.42
C ASP A 21 0.93 -10.92 -12.08
N GLY A 22 0.12 -9.87 -11.96
CA GLY A 22 0.59 -8.54 -11.58
C GLY A 22 1.02 -8.47 -10.11
N THR A 23 2.07 -7.70 -9.83
CA THR A 23 2.62 -7.53 -8.47
C THR A 23 2.74 -6.06 -8.10
N LEU A 24 2.46 -5.72 -6.84
CA LEU A 24 2.75 -4.40 -6.28
C LEU A 24 3.73 -4.58 -5.12
N THR A 25 4.77 -3.75 -5.08
CA THR A 25 5.84 -3.83 -4.07
C THR A 25 6.08 -2.46 -3.47
N LEU A 26 6.03 -2.36 -2.14
CA LEU A 26 6.34 -1.14 -1.41
C LEU A 26 7.36 -1.45 -0.33
N ASP A 27 8.55 -0.87 -0.44
CA ASP A 27 9.47 -0.82 0.70
C ASP A 27 8.98 0.26 1.67
N TRP A 28 8.40 -0.20 2.78
CA TRP A 28 7.83 0.68 3.79
C TRP A 28 8.90 1.57 4.43
N ASN A 29 10.09 1.04 4.73
CA ASN A 29 11.15 1.79 5.40
C ASN A 29 11.71 2.88 4.48
N ALA A 30 11.95 2.54 3.21
CA ALA A 30 12.39 3.52 2.21
C ALA A 30 11.32 4.61 1.99
N PHE A 31 10.04 4.23 1.96
CA PHE A 31 8.94 5.19 1.82
C PHE A 31 8.94 6.21 2.95
N GLN A 32 9.09 5.80 4.21
CA GLN A 32 9.08 6.74 5.33
C GLN A 32 10.31 7.64 5.36
N ALA A 33 11.49 7.09 5.09
CA ALA A 33 12.73 7.86 5.03
C ALA A 33 12.64 8.98 3.97
N ALA A 34 12.02 8.68 2.83
CA ALA A 34 11.79 9.66 1.76
C ALA A 34 10.63 10.63 2.05
N ASN A 35 9.73 10.30 3.00
CA ASN A 35 8.53 11.09 3.32
C ASN A 35 8.44 11.40 4.82
N PRO A 36 9.38 12.19 5.39
CA PRO A 36 9.46 12.42 6.83
C PRO A 36 8.25 13.16 7.43
N GLY A 37 7.43 13.84 6.61
CA GLY A 37 6.16 14.48 7.03
C GLY A 37 4.91 13.63 6.77
N SER A 38 5.08 12.35 6.41
CA SER A 38 3.95 11.45 6.17
C SER A 38 3.19 11.12 7.45
N LEU A 39 1.94 10.69 7.27
CA LEU A 39 1.07 10.32 8.36
C LEU A 39 1.73 9.27 9.27
N GLY A 40 1.76 9.54 10.58
CA GLY A 40 2.33 8.64 11.58
C GLY A 40 3.82 8.85 11.83
N SER A 41 4.52 9.69 11.05
CA SER A 41 5.91 10.03 11.29
C SER A 41 6.08 10.97 12.50
N PRO A 42 7.06 10.74 13.40
CA PRO A 42 7.95 9.57 13.44
C PRO A 42 7.24 8.33 13.97
N PHE A 43 7.58 7.17 13.40
CA PHE A 43 7.05 5.89 13.89
C PHE A 43 7.81 5.43 15.14
N THR A 44 7.06 4.98 16.15
CA THR A 44 7.60 4.47 17.41
C THR A 44 7.31 2.99 17.58
N VAL A 45 8.16 2.30 18.35
CA VAL A 45 8.02 0.86 18.64
C VAL A 45 6.62 0.55 19.17
N GLY A 46 6.00 -0.50 18.63
CA GLY A 46 4.64 -0.94 18.96
C GLY A 46 3.53 -0.27 18.14
N GLN A 47 3.83 0.79 17.37
CA GLN A 47 2.83 1.35 16.46
C GLN A 47 2.48 0.39 15.33
N LYS A 48 1.21 0.44 14.91
CA LYS A 48 0.67 -0.38 13.84
C LYS A 48 0.47 0.42 12.58
N VAL A 49 0.84 -0.19 11.46
CA VAL A 49 0.59 0.32 10.11
C VAL A 49 -0.27 -0.69 9.38
N TYR A 50 -1.31 -0.20 8.70
CA TYR A 50 -2.18 -1.01 7.87
C TYR A 50 -1.98 -0.58 6.41
N VAL A 51 -1.61 -1.53 5.56
CA VAL A 51 -1.33 -1.29 4.14
C VAL A 51 -2.28 -2.11 3.29
N GLN A 52 -2.84 -1.50 2.25
CA GLN A 52 -3.71 -2.16 1.30
C GLN A 52 -3.45 -1.62 -0.10
N GLY A 53 -3.31 -2.52 -1.07
CA GLY A 53 -3.20 -2.16 -2.48
C GLY A 53 -4.56 -1.79 -3.04
N TRP A 54 -4.68 -0.60 -3.62
CA TRP A 54 -5.78 -0.24 -4.51
C TRP A 54 -5.26 -0.28 -5.93
N PHE A 55 -5.88 -1.07 -6.79
CA PHE A 55 -5.44 -1.25 -8.17
C PHE A 55 -6.60 -1.13 -9.15
N ARG A 56 -6.26 -0.83 -10.39
CA ARG A 56 -7.18 -0.79 -11.52
C ARG A 56 -6.92 -1.98 -12.42
N ASP A 57 -7.99 -2.66 -12.80
CA ASP A 57 -7.98 -3.77 -13.73
C ASP A 57 -9.08 -3.54 -14.77
N PRO A 58 -8.79 -2.88 -15.90
CA PRO A 58 -9.78 -2.52 -16.91
C PRO A 58 -10.69 -3.66 -17.40
N PRO A 59 -10.21 -4.90 -17.64
CA PRO A 59 -11.07 -6.01 -18.02
C PRO A 59 -11.97 -6.53 -16.87
N ALA A 60 -11.69 -6.21 -15.62
CA ALA A 60 -12.53 -6.65 -14.50
C ALA A 60 -13.86 -5.89 -14.48
N CYS A 61 -14.95 -6.59 -14.12
CA CYS A 61 -16.31 -6.01 -14.09
C CYS A 61 -16.43 -4.73 -13.23
N LYS A 62 -15.60 -4.58 -12.19
CA LYS A 62 -15.60 -3.41 -11.31
C LYS A 62 -14.49 -2.39 -11.59
N ALA A 63 -13.67 -2.57 -12.63
CA ALA A 63 -12.54 -1.74 -13.07
C ALA A 63 -11.45 -1.40 -12.01
N THR A 64 -11.77 -1.52 -10.72
CA THR A 64 -10.92 -1.24 -9.57
C THR A 64 -11.19 -2.28 -8.48
N SER A 65 -10.17 -2.58 -7.69
CA SER A 65 -10.24 -3.56 -6.61
C SER A 65 -9.25 -3.23 -5.50
N LEU A 66 -9.43 -3.90 -4.36
CA LEU A 66 -8.55 -3.82 -3.21
C LEU A 66 -7.89 -5.18 -3.00
N SER A 67 -6.62 -5.20 -2.62
CA SER A 67 -5.96 -6.40 -2.11
C SER A 67 -6.46 -6.75 -0.71
N ASP A 68 -6.07 -7.91 -0.20
CA ASP A 68 -6.06 -8.13 1.24
C ASP A 68 -5.14 -7.10 1.93
N ALA A 69 -5.53 -6.69 3.13
CA ALA A 69 -4.76 -5.73 3.91
C ALA A 69 -3.69 -6.45 4.75
N LEU A 70 -2.55 -5.78 4.91
CA LEU A 70 -1.47 -6.22 5.79
C LEU A 70 -1.41 -5.32 7.02
N GLU A 71 -1.34 -5.92 8.20
CA GLU A 71 -1.00 -5.24 9.45
C GLU A 71 0.48 -5.46 9.76
N MET A 72 1.20 -4.37 10.03
CA MET A 72 2.61 -4.39 10.42
C MET A 72 2.76 -3.68 11.76
N THR A 73 3.62 -4.20 12.63
CA THR A 73 3.95 -3.57 13.91
C THR A 73 5.41 -3.14 13.91
N TYR A 74 5.69 -1.91 14.35
CA TYR A 74 7.04 -1.40 14.51
C TYR A 74 7.79 -2.14 15.62
N VAL A 75 8.92 -2.74 15.25
CA VAL A 75 9.85 -3.42 16.17
C VAL A 75 11.22 -2.74 16.10
N PRO A 76 12.08 -2.90 17.14
CA PRO A 76 13.46 -2.43 17.11
C PRO A 76 14.31 -3.03 15.99
#